data_AF-A0A1S7S262-F1
#
_entry.id   AF-A0A1S7S262-F1
#
_cell.length_a   1.000
_cell.length_b   1.000
_cell.length_c   1.000
_cell.angle_alpha   90.00
_cell.angle_beta   90.00
_cell.angle_gamma   90.00
#
_symmetry.space_group_name_H-M   'P 1'
#
loop_
_entity.id
_entity.type
_entity.pdbx_description
1 polymer ?
#
loop_
_entity_poly.entity_id
_entity_poly.type
_entity_poly.pdbx_seq_one_letter_code
_entity_poly.pdbx_strand_id
1 'polypeptide(L)'
;MSRLNAEPPVLTTMHAVLETAARMEQESIDGYVALRQRMLDENQPALAAVFERLIAEEETHLRQVGVWAGETVPTDTAGTIAAPDLSPMFDAEGADMVPPETLDAYRAFSAAVRNEERAFMFWSYVAAQAPSADVRQAAEKMAREELGHVATMRRERRQAFHAARVAAPPGDAPDILGLEEHFLKLLTAVAEWQDDQTSRAFIEETQARISSIPGLTFRHKPRLSGQLDLVLGQPVTLCGILLDYYLDGMNCEKSEPALNFCAAAASQLVRCLAFLRSLASAA
;
A
#
# COMPACT_ATOMS: atom_id res chain seq x y z
N MET A 1 -7.51 6.90 -2.21
CA MET A 1 -6.44 6.97 -3.22
C MET A 1 -5.16 7.22 -2.47
N SER A 2 -4.13 6.37 -2.65
CA SER A 2 -2.79 6.69 -2.13
C SER A 2 -2.40 8.09 -2.59
N ARG A 3 -1.70 8.83 -1.75
CA ARG A 3 -1.15 10.14 -2.10
C ARG A 3 0.36 10.00 -2.15
N LEU A 4 1.00 10.74 -3.06
CA LEU A 4 2.42 11.00 -2.95
C LEU A 4 2.63 11.97 -1.79
N ASN A 5 3.66 11.73 -0.97
CA ASN A 5 3.93 12.57 0.20
C ASN A 5 4.71 13.86 -0.13
N ALA A 6 5.25 13.94 -1.33
CA ALA A 6 5.82 15.13 -1.91
C ALA A 6 5.51 15.20 -3.40
N GLU A 7 5.63 16.40 -3.95
CA GLU A 7 5.57 16.61 -5.40
C GLU A 7 6.77 15.92 -6.07
N PRO A 8 6.56 15.06 -7.09
CA PRO A 8 7.65 14.48 -7.84
C PRO A 8 8.56 15.54 -8.48
N PRO A 9 9.86 15.25 -8.60
CA PRO A 9 10.82 16.18 -9.17
C PRO A 9 10.61 16.25 -10.68
N VAL A 10 10.87 17.42 -11.26
CA VAL A 10 10.83 17.59 -12.72
C VAL A 10 12.00 16.83 -13.33
N LEU A 11 11.73 15.73 -14.03
CA LEU A 11 12.74 15.02 -14.81
C LEU A 11 12.91 15.73 -16.15
N THR A 12 14.07 16.33 -16.36
CA THR A 12 14.30 17.20 -17.53
C THR A 12 14.97 16.51 -18.71
N THR A 13 15.61 15.35 -18.48
CA THR A 13 16.37 14.62 -19.50
C THR A 13 15.89 13.18 -19.61
N MET A 14 16.08 12.58 -20.79
CA MET A 14 15.77 11.17 -21.00
C MET A 14 16.64 10.26 -20.12
N HIS A 15 17.91 10.63 -19.91
CA HIS A 15 18.79 9.92 -18.98
C HIS A 15 18.20 9.85 -17.56
N ALA A 16 17.72 10.99 -17.02
CA ALA A 16 17.11 11.02 -15.69
C ALA A 16 15.83 10.17 -15.61
N VAL A 17 15.02 10.14 -16.69
CA VAL A 17 13.83 9.28 -16.77
C VAL A 17 14.23 7.80 -16.72
N LEU A 18 15.20 7.40 -17.54
CA LEU A 18 15.62 5.99 -17.64
C LEU A 18 16.32 5.50 -16.37
N GLU A 19 17.16 6.32 -15.75
CA GLU A 19 17.81 5.98 -14.47
C GLU A 19 16.77 5.86 -13.34
N THR A 20 15.79 6.76 -13.31
CA THR A 20 14.67 6.70 -12.36
C THR A 20 13.82 5.45 -12.58
N ALA A 21 13.49 5.13 -13.83
CA ALA A 21 12.75 3.92 -14.18
C ALA A 21 13.52 2.67 -13.74
N ALA A 22 14.80 2.54 -14.11
CA ALA A 22 15.60 1.38 -13.73
C ALA A 22 15.64 1.13 -12.22
N ARG A 23 15.73 2.19 -11.41
CA ARG A 23 15.67 2.06 -9.95
C ARG A 23 14.29 1.58 -9.48
N MET A 24 13.21 2.21 -9.96
CA MET A 24 11.84 1.81 -9.56
C MET A 24 11.54 0.35 -9.93
N GLU A 25 11.94 -0.07 -11.13
CA GLU A 25 11.82 -1.47 -11.57
C GLU A 25 12.59 -2.43 -10.64
N GLN A 26 13.82 -2.07 -10.26
CA GLN A 26 14.63 -2.89 -9.34
C GLN A 26 13.99 -2.98 -7.95
N GLU A 27 13.46 -1.87 -7.42
CA GLU A 27 12.75 -1.85 -6.14
C GLU A 27 11.49 -2.73 -6.18
N SER A 28 10.74 -2.71 -7.29
CA SER A 28 9.60 -3.61 -7.52
C SER A 28 10.02 -5.08 -7.54
N ILE A 29 11.11 -5.42 -8.25
CA ILE A 29 11.68 -6.79 -8.28
C ILE A 29 12.02 -7.25 -6.87
N ASP A 30 12.77 -6.45 -6.11
CA ASP A 30 13.21 -6.81 -4.76
C ASP A 30 12.01 -7.02 -3.82
N GLY A 31 11.01 -6.13 -3.91
CA GLY A 31 9.75 -6.25 -3.17
C GLY A 31 8.95 -7.50 -3.53
N TYR A 32 8.83 -7.84 -4.82
CA TYR A 32 8.13 -9.04 -5.26
C TYR A 32 8.88 -10.33 -4.93
N VAL A 33 10.21 -10.33 -4.95
CA VAL A 33 11.02 -11.46 -4.48
C VAL A 33 10.76 -11.74 -3.00
N ALA A 34 10.71 -10.69 -2.17
CA ALA A 34 10.40 -10.82 -0.75
C ALA A 34 8.98 -11.38 -0.51
N LEU A 35 7.97 -10.82 -1.20
CA LEU A 35 6.59 -11.30 -1.11
C LEU A 35 6.45 -12.74 -1.62
N ARG A 36 7.10 -13.10 -2.72
CA ARG A 36 7.13 -14.47 -3.26
C ARG A 36 7.70 -15.45 -2.24
N GLN A 37 8.86 -15.15 -1.66
CA GLN A 37 9.50 -16.02 -0.68
C GLN A 37 8.58 -16.23 0.52
N ARG A 38 7.91 -15.17 0.97
CA ARG A 38 6.96 -15.27 2.07
C ARG A 38 5.76 -16.17 1.75
N MET A 39 5.18 -16.07 0.55
CA MET A 39 4.09 -16.97 0.14
C MET A 39 4.53 -18.43 0.16
N LEU A 40 5.80 -18.72 -0.16
CA LEU A 40 6.35 -20.08 -0.05
C LEU A 40 6.46 -20.53 1.41
N ASP A 41 6.97 -19.66 2.28
CA ASP A 41 7.10 -19.95 3.73
C ASP A 41 5.74 -20.23 4.39
N GLU A 42 4.67 -19.61 3.88
CA GLU A 42 3.28 -19.81 4.33
C GLU A 42 2.54 -20.97 3.60
N ASN A 43 3.25 -21.78 2.81
CA ASN A 43 2.68 -22.87 2.00
C ASN A 43 1.58 -22.43 1.02
N GLN A 44 1.76 -21.26 0.39
CA GLN A 44 0.86 -20.69 -0.62
C GLN A 44 1.51 -20.64 -2.03
N PRO A 45 1.85 -21.80 -2.64
CA PRO A 45 2.62 -21.84 -3.89
C PRO A 45 1.90 -21.24 -5.10
N ALA A 46 0.56 -21.30 -5.13
CA ALA A 46 -0.22 -20.68 -6.21
C ALA A 46 -0.07 -19.14 -6.23
N LEU A 47 0.19 -18.54 -5.07
CA LEU A 47 0.38 -17.10 -4.91
C LEU A 47 1.82 -16.68 -5.13
N ALA A 48 2.78 -17.50 -4.69
CA ALA A 48 4.17 -17.35 -5.10
C ALA A 48 4.29 -17.30 -6.63
N ALA A 49 3.56 -18.16 -7.35
CA ALA A 49 3.53 -18.15 -8.82
C ALA A 49 2.96 -16.86 -9.44
N VAL A 50 2.15 -16.09 -8.70
CA VAL A 50 1.70 -14.76 -9.17
C VAL A 50 2.86 -13.78 -9.12
N PHE A 51 3.57 -13.72 -7.99
CA PHE A 51 4.74 -12.85 -7.83
C PHE A 51 5.88 -13.26 -8.77
N GLU A 52 6.06 -14.55 -9.08
CA GLU A 52 7.02 -15.00 -10.09
C GLU A 52 6.74 -14.42 -11.49
N ARG A 53 5.47 -14.31 -11.88
CA ARG A 53 5.11 -13.68 -13.16
C ARG A 53 5.39 -12.19 -13.15
N LEU A 54 5.07 -11.50 -12.05
CA LEU A 54 5.34 -10.07 -11.89
C LEU A 54 6.85 -9.79 -11.93
N ILE A 55 7.66 -10.57 -11.21
CA ILE A 55 9.14 -10.47 -11.26
C ILE A 55 9.65 -10.62 -12.70
N ALA A 56 9.14 -11.60 -13.45
CA ALA A 56 9.56 -11.79 -14.85
C ALA A 56 9.14 -10.64 -15.78
N GLU A 57 7.99 -10.00 -15.50
CA GLU A 57 7.53 -8.79 -16.18
C GLU A 57 8.46 -7.61 -15.87
N GLU A 58 8.76 -7.32 -14.60
CA GLU A 58 9.67 -6.23 -14.22
C GLU A 58 11.11 -6.44 -14.70
N GLU A 59 11.62 -7.68 -14.66
CA GLU A 59 12.92 -8.00 -15.26
C GLU A 59 12.94 -7.70 -16.78
N THR A 60 11.80 -7.84 -17.44
CA THR A 60 11.66 -7.48 -18.86
C THR A 60 11.63 -5.98 -19.04
N HIS A 61 10.92 -5.23 -18.19
CA HIS A 61 10.93 -3.76 -18.19
C HIS A 61 12.32 -3.21 -17.92
N LEU A 62 13.02 -3.70 -16.88
CA LEU A 62 14.39 -3.30 -16.56
C LEU A 62 15.36 -3.53 -17.73
N ARG A 63 15.23 -4.67 -18.44
CA ARG A 63 16.01 -4.92 -19.67
C ARG A 63 15.68 -3.91 -20.77
N GLN A 64 14.41 -3.59 -20.98
CA GLN A 64 13.99 -2.61 -21.99
C GLN A 64 14.53 -1.21 -21.69
N VAL A 65 14.45 -0.78 -20.42
CA VAL A 65 15.03 0.49 -19.95
C VAL A 65 16.54 0.50 -20.20
N GLY A 66 17.24 -0.61 -19.93
CA GLY A 66 18.66 -0.75 -20.21
C GLY A 66 19.02 -0.63 -21.69
N VAL A 67 18.22 -1.23 -22.59
CA VAL A 67 18.39 -1.08 -24.05
C VAL A 67 18.19 0.38 -24.46
N TRP A 68 17.13 1.03 -23.99
CA TRP A 68 16.85 2.44 -24.28
C TRP A 68 17.93 3.38 -23.76
N ALA A 69 18.50 3.10 -22.59
CA ALA A 69 19.61 3.86 -22.04
C ALA A 69 20.86 3.73 -22.92
N GLY A 70 21.14 2.54 -23.47
CA GLY A 70 22.25 2.31 -24.38
C GLY A 70 22.09 2.96 -25.76
N GLU A 71 20.85 3.11 -26.24
CA GLU A 71 20.53 3.76 -27.52
C GLU A 71 20.45 5.29 -27.41
N THR A 72 20.19 5.81 -26.21
CA THR A 72 20.15 7.25 -25.94
C THR A 72 21.57 7.80 -25.90
N VAL A 73 21.97 8.54 -26.94
CA VAL A 73 23.25 9.28 -26.94
C VAL A 73 23.25 10.23 -25.73
N PRO A 74 24.32 10.28 -24.91
CA PRO A 74 24.43 11.26 -23.84
C PRO A 74 24.52 12.67 -24.44
N THR A 75 23.38 13.28 -24.74
CA THR A 75 23.32 14.71 -25.01
C THR A 75 23.48 15.43 -23.69
N ASP A 76 24.71 15.91 -23.49
CA ASP A 76 25.16 16.76 -22.39
C ASP A 76 25.47 16.04 -21.07
N THR A 77 26.71 15.55 -20.95
CA THR A 77 27.34 15.16 -19.67
C THR A 77 27.74 16.37 -18.81
N ALA A 78 27.42 17.60 -19.23
CA ALA A 78 27.65 18.80 -18.42
C ALA A 78 26.50 18.98 -17.41
N GLY A 79 26.62 18.30 -16.27
CA GLY A 79 25.69 18.46 -15.14
C GLY A 79 24.71 17.31 -15.00
N THR A 80 25.20 16.06 -15.00
CA THR A 80 24.43 14.87 -14.63
C THR A 80 23.85 15.06 -13.23
N ILE A 81 22.61 15.56 -13.16
CA ILE A 81 21.82 15.53 -11.93
C ILE A 81 21.52 14.05 -11.72
N ALA A 82 22.12 13.46 -10.68
CA ALA A 82 21.83 12.10 -10.26
C ALA A 82 20.32 11.90 -10.15
N ALA A 83 19.83 10.70 -10.45
CA ALA A 83 18.42 10.39 -10.23
C ALA A 83 18.00 10.84 -8.82
N PRO A 84 16.88 11.59 -8.71
CA PRO A 84 16.48 12.20 -7.45
C PRO A 84 16.23 11.12 -6.42
N ASP A 85 16.54 11.38 -5.14
CA ASP A 85 16.14 10.46 -4.07
C ASP A 85 14.61 10.41 -4.01
N LEU A 86 14.05 9.22 -4.28
CA LEU A 86 12.61 8.99 -4.26
C LEU A 86 12.13 8.50 -2.89
N SER A 87 13.05 8.21 -1.96
CA SER A 87 12.71 7.78 -0.59
C SER A 87 11.71 8.72 0.12
N PRO A 88 11.72 10.06 -0.08
CA PRO A 88 10.72 10.95 0.51
C PRO A 88 9.32 10.87 -0.14
N MET A 89 9.21 10.26 -1.32
CA MET A 89 7.98 10.21 -2.14
C MET A 89 7.26 8.87 -1.99
N PHE A 90 8.02 7.82 -1.70
CA PHE A 90 7.52 6.48 -1.42
C PHE A 90 7.82 6.16 0.04
N ASP A 91 6.80 6.25 0.87
CA ASP A 91 6.87 5.76 2.24
C ASP A 91 7.21 4.27 2.22
N ALA A 92 7.64 3.73 3.36
CA ALA A 92 7.72 2.29 3.57
C ALA A 92 6.36 1.56 3.42
N GLU A 93 5.31 2.20 2.88
CA GLU A 93 3.91 1.77 2.65
C GLU A 93 3.70 0.47 1.83
N GLY A 94 4.80 -0.16 1.41
CA GLY A 94 4.86 -1.43 0.69
C GLY A 94 4.80 -2.68 1.58
N ALA A 95 5.45 -3.77 1.15
CA ALA A 95 5.46 -5.06 1.85
C ALA A 95 5.94 -4.96 3.32
N ASP A 96 6.85 -4.03 3.60
CA ASP A 96 7.37 -3.75 4.95
C ASP A 96 6.32 -3.20 5.94
N MET A 97 5.18 -2.72 5.44
CA MET A 97 4.09 -2.21 6.29
C MET A 97 3.14 -3.25 6.83
N VAL A 98 3.06 -4.41 6.20
CA VAL A 98 2.15 -5.45 6.68
C VAL A 98 2.92 -6.23 7.72
N PRO A 99 2.52 -6.16 9.01
CA PRO A 99 3.24 -6.85 10.05
C PRO A 99 3.33 -8.35 9.69
N PRO A 100 4.52 -8.97 9.81
CA PRO A 100 4.76 -10.36 9.44
C PRO A 100 3.67 -11.33 9.91
N GLU A 101 3.14 -11.09 11.11
CA GLU A 101 2.11 -11.89 11.78
C GLU A 101 0.70 -11.79 11.18
N THR A 102 0.45 -10.80 10.30
CA THR A 102 -0.84 -10.61 9.62
C THR A 102 -0.81 -10.79 8.12
N LEU A 103 0.38 -10.99 7.55
CA LEU A 103 0.52 -11.09 6.11
C LEU A 103 -0.23 -12.33 5.61
N ASP A 104 -1.17 -12.10 4.70
CA ASP A 104 -1.85 -13.13 3.96
C ASP A 104 -1.89 -12.72 2.48
N ALA A 105 -2.33 -13.64 1.63
CA ALA A 105 -2.54 -13.42 0.20
C ALA A 105 -3.20 -12.08 -0.14
N TYR A 106 -4.25 -11.73 0.60
CA TYR A 106 -5.04 -10.53 0.35
C TYR A 106 -4.22 -9.28 0.69
N ARG A 107 -3.54 -9.27 1.84
CA ARG A 107 -2.71 -8.13 2.28
C ARG A 107 -1.47 -7.96 1.44
N ALA A 108 -0.85 -9.05 0.99
CA ALA A 108 0.28 -9.01 0.06
C ALA A 108 -0.11 -8.27 -1.24
N PHE A 109 -1.25 -8.61 -1.85
CA PHE A 109 -1.73 -7.88 -3.02
C PHE A 109 -2.24 -6.48 -2.70
N SER A 110 -2.78 -6.24 -1.50
CA SER A 110 -3.18 -4.89 -1.09
C SER A 110 -1.97 -3.95 -1.02
N ALA A 111 -0.85 -4.42 -0.45
CA ALA A 111 0.41 -3.69 -0.41
C ALA A 111 0.97 -3.46 -1.83
N ALA A 112 1.02 -4.51 -2.66
CA ALA A 112 1.51 -4.42 -4.03
C ALA A 112 0.71 -3.41 -4.88
N VAL A 113 -0.64 -3.46 -4.81
CA VAL A 113 -1.51 -2.48 -5.50
C VAL A 113 -1.20 -1.04 -5.09
N ARG A 114 -0.93 -0.78 -3.80
CA ARG A 114 -0.59 0.58 -3.34
C ARG A 114 0.75 1.05 -3.92
N ASN A 115 1.75 0.17 -4.00
CA ASN A 115 3.05 0.51 -4.59
C ASN A 115 2.90 0.88 -6.07
N GLU A 116 2.18 0.06 -6.82
CA GLU A 116 1.90 0.29 -8.24
C GLU A 116 1.07 1.56 -8.50
N GLU A 117 0.06 1.83 -7.65
CA GLU A 117 -0.70 3.08 -7.73
C GLU A 117 0.19 4.32 -7.47
N ARG A 118 1.19 4.23 -6.60
CA ARG A 118 2.16 5.32 -6.38
C ARG A 118 3.07 5.50 -7.58
N ALA A 119 3.58 4.41 -8.17
CA ALA A 119 4.38 4.47 -9.39
C ALA A 119 3.58 5.11 -10.54
N PHE A 120 2.32 4.71 -10.71
CA PHE A 120 1.41 5.33 -11.69
C PHE A 120 1.27 6.84 -11.48
N MET A 121 1.02 7.28 -10.24
CA MET A 121 0.90 8.70 -9.91
C MET A 121 2.20 9.46 -10.18
N PHE A 122 3.35 8.88 -9.80
CA PHE A 122 4.66 9.45 -10.04
C PHE A 122 4.87 9.71 -11.54
N TRP A 123 4.68 8.69 -12.37
CA TRP A 123 4.87 8.80 -13.82
C TRP A 123 3.86 9.74 -14.48
N SER A 124 2.63 9.76 -14.00
CA SER A 124 1.61 10.73 -14.44
C SER A 124 2.05 12.17 -14.16
N TYR A 125 2.69 12.41 -13.03
CA TYR A 125 3.21 13.71 -12.66
C TYR A 125 4.40 14.12 -13.52
N VAL A 126 5.36 13.22 -13.72
CA VAL A 126 6.50 13.43 -14.61
C VAL A 126 6.03 13.74 -16.04
N ALA A 127 5.05 13.00 -16.55
CA ALA A 127 4.47 13.24 -17.87
C ALA A 127 3.82 14.64 -17.97
N ALA A 128 3.09 15.06 -16.94
CA ALA A 128 2.43 16.36 -16.91
C ALA A 128 3.41 17.54 -16.88
N GLN A 129 4.59 17.36 -16.29
CA GLN A 129 5.63 18.39 -16.16
C GLN A 129 6.77 18.25 -17.19
N ALA A 130 6.68 17.28 -18.09
CA ALA A 130 7.74 16.96 -19.02
C ALA A 130 8.12 18.14 -19.92
N PRO A 131 9.41 18.56 -19.96
CA PRO A 131 9.84 19.69 -20.78
C PRO A 131 9.97 19.35 -22.27
N SER A 132 9.98 18.06 -22.63
CA SER A 132 10.07 17.59 -24.01
C SER A 132 9.03 16.51 -24.31
N ALA A 133 8.71 16.35 -25.60
CA ALA A 133 7.77 15.32 -26.05
C ALA A 133 8.28 13.91 -25.76
N ASP A 134 9.59 13.69 -25.84
CA ASP A 134 10.20 12.37 -25.61
C ASP A 134 10.11 11.97 -24.14
N VAL A 135 10.43 12.89 -23.22
CA VAL A 135 10.27 12.68 -21.76
C VAL A 135 8.80 12.40 -21.43
N ARG A 136 7.87 13.16 -22.03
CA ARG A 136 6.43 12.95 -21.83
C ARG A 136 6.01 11.55 -22.28
N GLN A 137 6.38 11.14 -23.49
CA GLN A 137 5.99 9.84 -24.04
C GLN A 137 6.57 8.68 -23.25
N ALA A 138 7.83 8.80 -22.80
CA ALA A 138 8.45 7.79 -21.94
C ALA A 138 7.70 7.66 -20.61
N ALA A 139 7.44 8.77 -19.92
CA ALA A 139 6.70 8.76 -18.65
C ALA A 139 5.26 8.24 -18.82
N GLU A 140 4.55 8.61 -19.91
CA GLU A 140 3.22 8.08 -20.21
C GLU A 140 3.23 6.57 -20.48
N LYS A 141 4.32 6.02 -21.03
CA LYS A 141 4.46 4.57 -21.21
C LYS A 141 4.61 3.89 -19.86
N MET A 142 5.51 4.37 -19.00
CA MET A 142 5.70 3.81 -17.66
C MET A 142 4.38 3.84 -16.89
N ALA A 143 3.68 4.98 -16.86
CA ALA A 143 2.37 5.10 -16.21
C ALA A 143 1.34 4.06 -16.70
N ARG A 144 1.35 3.73 -18.00
CA ARG A 144 0.44 2.73 -18.57
C ARG A 144 0.80 1.31 -18.13
N GLU A 145 2.09 1.00 -17.99
CA GLU A 145 2.58 -0.29 -17.51
C GLU A 145 2.12 -0.52 -16.06
N GLU A 146 2.31 0.48 -15.18
CA GLU A 146 1.83 0.39 -13.78
C GLU A 146 0.32 0.16 -13.67
N LEU A 147 -0.49 0.78 -14.54
CA LEU A 147 -1.94 0.51 -14.56
C LEU A 147 -2.27 -0.94 -14.92
N GLY A 148 -1.46 -1.58 -15.76
CA GLY A 148 -1.54 -3.00 -16.06
C GLY A 148 -1.31 -3.85 -14.82
N HIS A 149 -0.25 -3.55 -14.06
CA HIS A 149 0.06 -4.23 -12.80
C HIS A 149 -1.04 -4.04 -11.75
N VAL A 150 -1.50 -2.79 -11.55
CA VAL A 150 -2.63 -2.48 -10.65
C VAL A 150 -3.86 -3.33 -11.01
N ALA A 151 -4.19 -3.45 -12.30
CA ALA A 151 -5.34 -4.23 -12.73
C ALA A 151 -5.18 -5.73 -12.40
N THR A 152 -4.01 -6.30 -12.69
CA THR A 152 -3.66 -7.69 -12.37
C THR A 152 -3.73 -7.93 -10.85
N MET A 153 -3.04 -7.14 -10.05
CA MET A 153 -3.00 -7.34 -8.59
C MET A 153 -4.34 -7.09 -7.93
N ARG A 154 -5.15 -6.13 -8.40
CA ARG A 154 -6.53 -5.95 -7.91
C ARG A 154 -7.40 -7.18 -8.20
N ARG A 155 -7.19 -7.85 -9.35
CA ARG A 155 -7.88 -9.12 -9.67
C ARG A 155 -7.46 -10.22 -8.71
N GLU A 156 -6.16 -10.41 -8.51
CA GLU A 156 -5.63 -11.44 -7.61
C GLU A 156 -6.03 -11.19 -6.15
N ARG A 157 -6.02 -9.92 -5.70
CA ARG A 157 -6.54 -9.52 -4.39
C ARG A 157 -8.00 -9.94 -4.19
N ARG A 158 -8.86 -9.74 -5.20
CA ARG A 158 -10.26 -10.19 -5.16
C ARG A 158 -10.39 -11.72 -5.14
N GLN A 159 -9.53 -12.43 -5.87
CA GLN A 159 -9.53 -13.89 -5.85
C GLN A 159 -9.09 -14.44 -4.49
N ALA A 160 -8.00 -13.91 -3.94
CA ALA A 160 -7.55 -14.19 -2.58
C ALA A 160 -8.66 -13.90 -1.55
N PHE A 161 -9.35 -12.77 -1.72
CA PHE A 161 -10.51 -12.42 -0.88
C PHE A 161 -11.60 -13.50 -0.93
N HIS A 162 -11.97 -13.97 -2.12
CA HIS A 162 -13.01 -14.98 -2.25
C HIS A 162 -12.57 -16.37 -1.79
N ALA A 163 -11.32 -16.76 -2.04
CA ALA A 163 -10.76 -18.03 -1.59
C ALA A 163 -10.74 -18.12 -0.06
N ALA A 164 -10.22 -17.10 0.61
CA ALA A 164 -10.20 -17.03 2.07
C ALA A 164 -11.61 -17.07 2.67
N ARG A 165 -12.62 -16.49 1.99
CA ARG A 165 -14.02 -16.54 2.42
C ARG A 165 -14.61 -17.94 2.38
N VAL A 166 -14.24 -18.74 1.38
CA VAL A 166 -14.70 -20.14 1.25
C VAL A 166 -14.03 -21.02 2.30
N ALA A 167 -12.77 -20.72 2.63
CA ALA A 167 -11.98 -21.48 3.61
C ALA A 167 -12.33 -21.14 5.08
N ALA A 168 -12.89 -19.96 5.36
CA ALA A 168 -13.21 -19.52 6.72
C ALA A 168 -14.34 -20.37 7.33
N PRO A 169 -14.13 -21.02 8.50
CA PRO A 169 -15.20 -21.73 9.18
C PRO A 169 -16.28 -20.75 9.67
N PRO A 170 -17.56 -21.15 9.68
CA PRO A 170 -18.62 -20.34 10.27
C PRO A 170 -18.47 -20.29 11.81
N GLY A 171 -17.91 -19.21 12.37
CA GLY A 171 -17.85 -18.98 13.83
C GLY A 171 -16.97 -17.80 14.27
N ASP A 172 -17.38 -17.13 15.37
CA ASP A 172 -16.68 -16.20 16.30
C ASP A 172 -15.59 -15.21 15.82
N ALA A 173 -15.53 -14.86 14.53
CA ALA A 173 -14.75 -13.70 14.11
C ALA A 173 -15.29 -12.43 14.83
N PRO A 174 -14.42 -11.66 15.52
CA PRO A 174 -14.84 -10.45 16.22
C PRO A 174 -15.52 -9.50 15.24
N ASP A 175 -16.58 -8.84 15.71
CA ASP A 175 -17.23 -7.83 14.91
C ASP A 175 -16.37 -6.56 14.85
N ILE A 176 -16.72 -5.68 13.92
CA ILE A 176 -15.98 -4.43 13.72
C ILE A 176 -16.00 -3.56 14.98
N LEU A 177 -17.10 -3.61 15.74
CA LEU A 177 -17.25 -2.85 16.98
C LEU A 177 -16.21 -3.29 18.02
N GLY A 178 -16.09 -4.60 18.26
CA GLY A 178 -15.13 -5.16 19.20
C GLY A 178 -13.67 -4.87 18.81
N LEU A 179 -13.37 -4.84 17.50
CA LEU A 179 -12.03 -4.46 17.04
C LEU A 179 -11.72 -2.98 17.27
N GLU A 180 -12.67 -2.07 17.03
CA GLU A 180 -12.51 -0.65 17.30
C GLU A 180 -12.40 -0.36 18.80
N GLU A 181 -13.20 -1.04 19.63
CA GLU A 181 -13.09 -0.96 21.10
C GLU A 181 -11.74 -1.45 21.60
N HIS A 182 -11.22 -2.52 21.01
CA HIS A 182 -9.89 -3.03 21.37
C HIS A 182 -8.78 -2.07 20.91
N PHE A 183 -8.92 -1.49 19.72
CA PHE A 183 -7.99 -0.48 19.22
C PHE A 183 -7.99 0.78 20.10
N LEU A 184 -9.16 1.23 20.55
CA LEU A 184 -9.27 2.33 21.50
C LEU A 184 -8.48 2.06 22.78
N LYS A 185 -8.58 0.85 23.36
CA LYS A 185 -7.81 0.46 24.56
C LYS A 185 -6.30 0.55 24.32
N LEU A 186 -5.81 0.08 23.18
CA LEU A 186 -4.39 0.18 22.84
C LEU A 186 -3.95 1.63 22.65
N LEU A 187 -4.75 2.47 21.97
CA LEU A 187 -4.45 3.89 21.79
C LEU A 187 -4.39 4.64 23.12
N THR A 188 -5.31 4.36 24.05
CA THR A 188 -5.28 4.97 25.38
C THR A 188 -3.99 4.59 26.13
N ALA A 189 -3.58 3.33 26.08
CA ALA A 189 -2.32 2.90 26.70
C ALA A 189 -1.08 3.60 26.10
N VAL A 190 -1.07 3.86 24.78
CA VAL A 190 -0.01 4.63 24.12
C VAL A 190 -0.03 6.11 24.53
N ALA A 191 -1.21 6.72 24.61
CA ALA A 191 -1.35 8.14 24.96
C ALA A 191 -0.94 8.43 26.41
N GLU A 192 -1.23 7.52 27.34
CA GLU A 192 -0.79 7.60 28.74
C GLU A 192 0.75 7.63 28.86
N TRP A 193 1.45 7.04 27.90
CA TRP A 193 2.91 7.02 27.86
C TRP A 193 3.52 8.34 27.35
N GLN A 194 2.80 9.12 26.53
CA GLN A 194 3.35 10.26 25.77
C GLN A 194 2.78 11.63 26.17
N ASP A 195 1.66 11.71 26.88
CA ASP A 195 0.90 12.95 27.19
C ASP A 195 0.80 13.94 26.00
N ASP A 196 0.40 13.42 24.84
CA ASP A 196 0.44 14.12 23.56
C ASP A 196 -0.97 14.48 23.03
N GLN A 197 -1.11 15.69 22.47
CA GLN A 197 -2.35 16.19 21.89
C GLN A 197 -2.78 15.41 20.63
N THR A 198 -1.83 14.98 19.80
CA THR A 198 -2.12 14.19 18.59
C THR A 198 -2.75 12.85 18.95
N SER A 199 -2.21 12.17 19.96
CA SER A 199 -2.73 10.90 20.48
C SER A 199 -4.16 11.02 20.99
N ARG A 200 -4.48 12.10 21.70
CA ARG A 200 -5.85 12.40 22.17
C ARG A 200 -6.83 12.60 21.00
N ALA A 201 -6.41 13.27 19.94
CA ALA A 201 -7.26 13.45 18.75
C ALA A 201 -7.61 12.09 18.10
N PHE A 202 -6.67 11.14 18.01
CA PHE A 202 -6.97 9.80 17.48
C PHE A 202 -7.89 8.97 18.38
N ILE A 203 -7.82 9.16 19.70
CA ILE A 203 -8.74 8.55 20.67
C ILE A 203 -10.17 9.07 20.43
N GLU A 204 -10.34 10.39 20.31
CA GLU A 204 -11.65 11.01 20.04
C GLU A 204 -12.24 10.56 18.70
N GLU A 205 -11.42 10.51 17.64
CA GLU A 205 -11.82 9.99 16.33
C GLU A 205 -12.28 8.53 16.41
N THR A 206 -11.58 7.70 17.18
CA THR A 206 -11.94 6.28 17.38
C THR A 206 -13.24 6.14 18.17
N GLN A 207 -13.45 6.95 19.22
CA GLN A 207 -14.72 6.98 19.96
C GLN A 207 -15.90 7.40 19.09
N ALA A 208 -15.70 8.37 18.20
CA ALA A 208 -16.71 8.79 17.24
C ALA A 208 -17.07 7.68 16.24
N ARG A 209 -16.07 6.91 15.77
CA ARG A 209 -16.32 5.72 14.93
C ARG A 209 -17.12 4.65 15.67
N ILE A 210 -16.70 4.28 16.89
CA ILE A 210 -17.41 3.30 17.75
C ILE A 210 -18.87 3.69 17.93
N SER A 211 -19.14 4.98 18.22
CA SER A 211 -20.49 5.48 18.44
C SER A 211 -21.38 5.43 17.19
N SER A 212 -20.78 5.45 16.01
CA SER A 212 -21.50 5.47 14.72
C SER A 212 -21.83 4.07 14.20
N ILE A 213 -20.98 3.07 14.52
CA ILE A 213 -21.09 1.69 14.01
C ILE A 213 -22.46 1.04 14.28
N PRO A 214 -23.09 1.14 15.47
CA PRO A 214 -24.39 0.52 15.73
C PRO A 214 -25.51 1.01 14.81
N GLY A 215 -25.39 2.21 14.24
CA GLY A 215 -26.34 2.76 13.27
C GLY A 215 -26.11 2.30 11.83
N LEU A 216 -25.07 1.51 11.58
CA LEU A 216 -24.66 1.07 10.25
C LEU A 216 -24.83 -0.45 10.10
N THR A 217 -25.27 -0.86 8.90
CA THR A 217 -25.31 -2.27 8.53
C THR A 217 -24.16 -2.55 7.57
N PHE A 218 -23.15 -3.25 8.05
CA PHE A 218 -22.06 -3.75 7.21
C PHE A 218 -22.45 -5.12 6.65
N ARG A 219 -22.16 -5.34 5.35
CA ARG A 219 -22.44 -6.61 4.68
C ARG A 219 -21.49 -7.72 5.10
N HIS A 220 -20.35 -7.37 5.69
CA HIS A 220 -19.24 -8.29 5.90
C HIS A 220 -18.62 -8.09 7.29
N LYS A 221 -18.08 -9.16 7.87
CA LYS A 221 -17.29 -9.09 9.10
C LYS A 221 -15.81 -8.79 8.80
N PRO A 222 -15.08 -8.19 9.75
CA PRO A 222 -13.64 -8.06 9.67
C PRO A 222 -12.94 -9.39 9.47
N ARG A 223 -11.85 -9.37 8.72
CA ARG A 223 -11.00 -10.53 8.48
C ARG A 223 -9.79 -10.46 9.38
N LEU A 224 -9.62 -11.48 10.21
CA LEU A 224 -8.40 -11.72 10.95
C LEU A 224 -7.76 -12.98 10.39
N SER A 225 -6.48 -12.87 10.06
CA SER A 225 -5.59 -13.94 9.65
C SER A 225 -4.35 -13.90 10.54
N GLY A 226 -3.70 -15.05 10.73
CA GLY A 226 -2.53 -15.17 11.60
C GLY A 226 -2.83 -15.42 13.08
N GLN A 227 -1.83 -15.23 13.94
CA GLN A 227 -1.93 -15.43 15.40
C GLN A 227 -2.69 -14.28 16.05
N LEU A 228 -4.00 -14.46 16.30
CA LEU A 228 -4.91 -13.43 16.84
C LEU A 228 -4.33 -12.64 18.03
N ASP A 229 -3.64 -13.28 18.96
CA ASP A 229 -3.07 -12.59 20.13
C ASP A 229 -1.97 -11.57 19.77
N LEU A 230 -1.10 -11.91 18.82
CA LEU A 230 -0.08 -10.99 18.30
C LEU A 230 -0.73 -9.89 17.45
N VAL A 231 -1.68 -10.30 16.63
CA VAL A 231 -2.43 -9.45 15.69
C VAL A 231 -3.24 -8.37 16.41
N LEU A 232 -3.85 -8.72 17.55
CA LEU A 232 -4.63 -7.80 18.37
C LEU A 232 -3.78 -7.12 19.45
N GLY A 233 -2.57 -7.57 19.73
CA GLY A 233 -1.73 -7.02 20.80
C GLY A 233 -0.99 -5.72 20.43
N GLN A 234 -0.80 -5.44 19.14
CA GLN A 234 0.01 -4.31 18.65
C GLN A 234 -0.87 -3.22 18.03
N PRO A 235 -0.76 -1.94 18.47
CA PRO A 235 -1.59 -0.85 17.96
C PRO A 235 -1.38 -0.59 16.47
N VAL A 236 -0.13 -0.66 15.99
CA VAL A 236 0.20 -0.51 14.56
C VAL A 236 -0.50 -1.61 13.73
N THR A 237 -0.41 -2.86 14.20
CA THR A 237 -0.99 -4.01 13.52
C THR A 237 -2.50 -3.90 13.42
N LEU A 238 -3.19 -3.65 14.55
CA LEU A 238 -4.64 -3.52 14.59
C LEU A 238 -5.16 -2.34 13.77
N CYS A 239 -4.45 -1.20 13.79
CA CYS A 239 -4.77 -0.04 12.95
C CYS A 239 -4.77 -0.41 11.46
N GLY A 240 -3.78 -1.19 11.01
CA GLY A 240 -3.70 -1.71 9.65
C GLY A 240 -4.88 -2.61 9.26
N ILE A 241 -5.32 -3.49 10.16
CA ILE A 241 -6.50 -4.36 9.93
C ILE A 241 -7.76 -3.53 9.73
N LEU A 242 -7.99 -2.56 10.62
CA LEU A 242 -9.15 -1.67 10.55
C LEU A 242 -9.13 -0.87 9.26
N LEU A 243 -7.95 -0.36 8.86
CA LEU A 243 -7.78 0.36 7.61
C LEU A 243 -8.16 -0.51 6.40
N ASP A 244 -7.62 -1.72 6.30
CA ASP A 244 -7.93 -2.64 5.20
C ASP A 244 -9.43 -2.99 5.17
N TYR A 245 -10.05 -3.20 6.34
CA TYR A 245 -11.49 -3.45 6.44
C TYR A 245 -12.33 -2.30 5.88
N TYR A 246 -12.02 -1.05 6.24
CA TYR A 246 -12.79 0.08 5.73
C TYR A 246 -12.52 0.38 4.26
N LEU A 247 -11.30 0.18 3.78
CA LEU A 247 -10.98 0.26 2.35
C LEU A 247 -11.75 -0.79 1.54
N ASP A 248 -11.92 -2.00 2.07
CA ASP A 248 -12.79 -3.01 1.48
C ASP A 248 -14.26 -2.60 1.49
N GLY A 249 -14.71 -2.01 2.61
CA GLY A 249 -16.05 -1.45 2.73
C GLY A 249 -16.36 -0.45 1.62
N MET A 250 -15.42 0.43 1.28
CA MET A 250 -15.55 1.38 0.17
C MET A 250 -15.77 0.71 -1.20
N ASN A 251 -15.29 -0.52 -1.37
CA ASN A 251 -15.40 -1.27 -2.63
C ASN A 251 -16.64 -2.18 -2.70
N CYS A 252 -17.17 -2.59 -1.54
CA CYS A 252 -18.19 -3.65 -1.45
C CYS A 252 -19.54 -3.18 -0.93
N GLU A 253 -19.57 -2.10 -0.13
CA GLU A 253 -20.81 -1.57 0.40
C GLU A 253 -21.62 -0.86 -0.68
N LYS A 254 -22.94 -0.99 -0.59
CA LYS A 254 -23.89 -0.36 -1.52
C LYS A 254 -24.68 0.78 -0.89
N SER A 255 -24.58 0.92 0.43
CA SER A 255 -25.25 1.96 1.20
C SER A 255 -24.36 3.21 1.20
N GLU A 256 -24.89 4.33 0.72
CA GLU A 256 -24.17 5.61 0.72
C GLU A 256 -23.71 6.03 2.13
N PRO A 257 -24.52 5.91 3.20
CA PRO A 257 -24.05 6.11 4.57
C PRO A 257 -22.85 5.25 4.97
N ALA A 258 -22.86 3.96 4.60
CA ALA A 258 -21.76 3.05 4.91
C ALA A 258 -20.50 3.38 4.11
N LEU A 259 -20.64 3.72 2.83
CA LEU A 259 -19.53 4.14 1.97
C LEU A 259 -18.86 5.41 2.50
N ASN A 260 -19.64 6.43 2.86
CA ASN A 260 -19.12 7.67 3.42
C ASN A 260 -18.42 7.43 4.77
N PHE A 261 -19.00 6.58 5.61
CA PHE A 261 -18.37 6.18 6.88
C PHE A 261 -17.03 5.47 6.65
N CYS A 262 -17.00 4.46 5.78
CA CYS A 262 -15.78 3.72 5.44
C CYS A 262 -14.70 4.65 4.89
N ALA A 263 -15.05 5.60 4.02
CA ALA A 263 -14.10 6.57 3.47
C ALA A 263 -13.51 7.49 4.55
N ALA A 264 -14.35 8.01 5.46
CA ALA A 264 -13.91 8.84 6.57
C ALA A 264 -13.02 8.04 7.55
N ALA A 265 -13.44 6.83 7.92
CA ALA A 265 -12.70 5.94 8.82
C ALA A 265 -11.32 5.57 8.25
N ALA A 266 -11.26 5.18 6.97
CA ALA A 266 -10.00 4.90 6.29
C ALA A 266 -9.07 6.13 6.29
N SER A 267 -9.60 7.33 6.02
CA SER A 267 -8.80 8.57 6.04
C SER A 267 -8.23 8.88 7.43
N GLN A 268 -8.96 8.60 8.51
CA GLN A 268 -8.47 8.78 9.88
C GLN A 268 -7.37 7.76 10.20
N LEU A 269 -7.61 6.49 9.86
CA LEU A 269 -6.68 5.39 10.16
C LEU A 269 -5.37 5.48 9.37
N VAL A 270 -5.37 6.03 8.15
CA VAL A 270 -4.11 6.33 7.43
C VAL A 270 -3.23 7.28 8.25
N ARG A 271 -3.80 8.37 8.77
CA ARG A 271 -3.04 9.33 9.60
C ARG A 271 -2.59 8.71 10.92
N CYS A 272 -3.46 7.93 11.55
CA CYS A 272 -3.14 7.25 12.80
C CYS A 272 -2.03 6.22 12.63
N LEU A 273 -2.07 5.43 11.56
CA LEU A 273 -1.07 4.42 11.24
C LEU A 273 0.31 5.06 10.98
N ALA A 274 0.37 6.16 10.23
CA ALA A 274 1.59 6.92 10.02
C ALA A 274 2.19 7.41 11.35
N PHE A 275 1.35 7.96 12.23
CA PHE A 275 1.77 8.41 13.56
C PHE A 275 2.31 7.25 14.42
N LEU A 276 1.55 6.15 14.56
CA LEU A 276 1.96 5.00 15.37
C LEU A 276 3.28 4.39 14.92
N ARG A 277 3.56 4.41 13.60
CA ARG A 277 4.85 3.96 13.07
C ARG A 277 5.99 4.92 13.37
N SER A 278 5.75 6.23 13.30
CA SER A 278 6.77 7.22 13.70
C SER A 278 7.22 7.03 15.15
N LEU A 279 6.30 6.64 16.04
CA LEU A 279 6.62 6.28 17.42
C LEU A 279 7.44 5.00 17.51
N ALA A 280 7.07 3.95 16.76
CA ALA A 280 7.80 2.69 16.74
C ALA A 280 9.23 2.83 16.18
N SER A 281 9.45 3.76 15.25
CA SER A 281 10.80 4.08 14.74
C SER A 281 11.66 4.92 15.68
N ALA A 282 11.04 5.57 16.68
CA ALA A 282 11.71 6.43 17.64
C ALA A 282 12.05 5.74 18.98
N ALA A 283 11.54 4.51 19.18
CA ALA A 283 11.76 3.68 20.36
C ALA A 283 12.92 2.69 20.15
#